data_AF-A0A7V9J7T3-F1
#
_entry.id   AF-A0A7V9J7T3-F1
#
_cell.length_a   1.000
_cell.length_b   1.000
_cell.length_c   1.000
_cell.angle_alpha   90.00
_cell.angle_beta   90.00
_cell.angle_gamma   90.00
#
_symmetry.space_group_name_H-M   'P 1'
#
loop_
_entity.id
_entity.type
_entity.pdbx_description
1 polymer ?
#
loop_
_entity_poly.entity_id
_entity_poly.type
_entity_poly.pdbx_seq_one_letter_code
_entity_poly.pdbx_strand_id
1 'polypeptide(L)'
;MTNVDTLLKEYIAAHRAGEEADPRDWLARVEGRERALLAAMIDGYLERAPGPAWDPDAFRMSGLGPLAERIDLALQGRAGTWPAVLPSLSDKARLKRSEVVARLAAALGVPDKQDKVGSYYHEMERGLLPAEGVQDRVLEALGSILGQRAEVLRTAGQAFAPGAGADAIGGPAFAREARPDPEHAVEAISSPPASPGTAEDEWDEVDRLFRGG
;
A
#
# COMPACT_ATOMS: atom_id res chain seq x y z
N MET A 1 -28.40 3.38 -37.59
CA MET A 1 -27.22 3.85 -36.85
C MET A 1 -27.67 4.96 -35.93
N THR A 2 -27.49 4.80 -34.63
CA THR A 2 -27.85 5.85 -33.66
C THR A 2 -26.72 6.88 -33.57
N ASN A 3 -27.03 8.08 -33.07
CA ASN A 3 -26.03 9.14 -32.84
C ASN A 3 -24.85 8.64 -31.97
N VAL A 4 -25.15 7.78 -30.98
CA VAL A 4 -24.18 7.15 -30.08
C VAL A 4 -23.21 6.23 -30.81
N ASP A 5 -23.67 5.43 -31.78
CA ASP A 5 -22.80 4.56 -32.57
C ASP A 5 -21.78 5.34 -33.39
N THR A 6 -22.17 6.51 -33.91
CA THR A 6 -21.29 7.39 -34.69
C THR A 6 -20.23 8.01 -33.77
N LEU A 7 -20.63 8.52 -32.60
CA LEU A 7 -19.70 9.07 -31.62
C LEU A 7 -18.68 8.05 -31.13
N LEU A 8 -19.07 6.80 -30.90
CA LEU A 8 -18.12 5.75 -30.55
C LEU A 8 -17.11 5.50 -31.68
N LYS A 9 -17.55 5.48 -32.94
CA LYS A 9 -16.63 5.26 -34.07
C LYS A 9 -15.61 6.39 -34.21
N GLU A 10 -16.05 7.63 -34.03
CA GLU A 10 -15.18 8.80 -34.03
C GLU A 10 -14.18 8.75 -32.87
N TYR A 11 -14.63 8.39 -31.66
CA TYR A 11 -13.75 8.17 -30.52
C TYR A 11 -12.70 7.09 -30.78
N ILE A 12 -13.11 5.93 -31.33
CA ILE A 12 -12.18 4.84 -31.67
C ILE A 12 -11.15 5.28 -32.71
N ALA A 13 -11.57 6.08 -33.70
CA ALA A 13 -10.67 6.61 -34.72
C ALA A 13 -9.63 7.57 -34.10
N ALA A 14 -10.06 8.51 -33.24
CA ALA A 14 -9.18 9.44 -32.54
C ALA A 14 -8.19 8.70 -31.61
N HIS A 15 -8.69 7.77 -30.80
CA HIS A 15 -7.86 6.95 -29.91
C HIS A 15 -6.82 6.12 -30.67
N ARG A 16 -7.15 5.61 -31.86
CA ARG A 16 -6.21 4.83 -32.69
C ARG A 16 -5.19 5.70 -33.42
N ALA A 17 -5.52 6.96 -33.69
CA ALA A 17 -4.60 7.91 -34.30
C ALA A 17 -3.46 8.33 -33.34
N GLY A 18 -3.52 7.91 -32.07
CA GLY A 18 -2.59 8.35 -31.04
C GLY A 18 -2.86 9.78 -30.56
N GLU A 19 -4.02 10.34 -30.92
CA GLU A 19 -4.51 11.56 -30.31
C GLU A 19 -4.94 11.24 -28.88
N GLU A 20 -4.60 12.11 -27.93
CA GLU A 20 -4.99 12.00 -26.52
C GLU A 20 -6.49 12.28 -26.38
N ALA A 21 -7.31 11.36 -26.88
CA ALA A 21 -8.75 11.45 -26.88
C ALA A 21 -9.28 11.11 -25.48
N ASP A 22 -9.42 12.12 -24.60
CA ASP A 22 -10.03 11.91 -23.28
C ASP A 22 -11.50 11.47 -23.44
N PRO A 23 -11.89 10.27 -22.96
CA PRO A 23 -13.27 9.80 -22.98
C PRO A 23 -14.29 10.80 -22.44
N ARG A 24 -13.89 11.64 -21.47
CA ARG A 24 -14.76 12.64 -20.83
C ARG A 24 -15.29 13.67 -21.82
N ASP A 25 -14.47 14.08 -22.78
CA ASP A 25 -14.83 15.08 -23.78
C ASP A 25 -15.91 14.55 -24.74
N TRP A 26 -15.91 13.25 -25.00
CA TRP A 26 -16.90 12.59 -25.83
C TRP A 26 -18.21 12.35 -25.07
N LEU A 27 -18.12 11.97 -23.79
CA LEU A 27 -19.27 11.80 -22.91
C LEU A 27 -19.99 13.11 -22.59
N ALA A 28 -19.30 14.25 -22.67
CA ALA A 28 -19.90 15.57 -22.48
C ALA A 28 -20.83 15.98 -23.64
N ARG A 29 -20.75 15.33 -24.80
CA ARG A 29 -21.55 15.65 -26.01
C ARG A 29 -22.95 15.05 -25.99
N VAL A 30 -23.23 14.16 -25.04
CA VAL A 30 -24.49 13.43 -24.90
C VAL A 30 -24.95 13.48 -23.45
N GLU A 31 -26.27 13.38 -23.24
CA GLU A 31 -26.88 13.45 -21.91
C GLU A 31 -27.78 12.23 -21.64
N GLY A 32 -28.14 12.07 -20.37
CA GLY A 32 -29.10 11.04 -19.93
C GLY A 32 -28.69 9.62 -20.32
N ARG A 33 -29.64 8.87 -20.88
CA ARG A 33 -29.46 7.43 -21.21
C ARG A 33 -28.41 7.21 -22.30
N GLU A 34 -28.26 8.14 -23.24
CA GLU A 34 -27.27 8.04 -24.32
C GLU A 34 -25.85 8.16 -23.80
N ARG A 35 -25.63 9.02 -22.80
CA ARG A 35 -24.33 9.13 -22.12
C ARG A 35 -23.94 7.84 -21.40
N ALA A 36 -24.88 7.23 -20.68
CA ALA A 36 -24.62 5.96 -20.00
C ALA A 36 -24.32 4.83 -20.99
N LEU A 37 -25.03 4.80 -22.13
CA LEU A 37 -24.79 3.85 -23.20
C LEU A 37 -23.41 4.06 -23.85
N LEU A 38 -23.05 5.30 -24.17
CA LEU A 38 -21.76 5.63 -24.74
C LEU A 38 -20.61 5.27 -23.79
N ALA A 39 -20.76 5.53 -22.48
CA ALA A 39 -19.78 5.16 -21.47
C ALA A 39 -19.52 3.65 -21.47
N ALA A 40 -20.58 2.84 -21.38
CA ALA A 40 -20.44 1.38 -21.40
C ALA A 40 -19.78 0.86 -22.69
N MET A 41 -20.05 1.49 -23.84
CA MET A 41 -19.43 1.11 -25.11
C MET A 41 -17.96 1.51 -25.20
N ILE A 42 -17.59 2.69 -24.67
CA ILE A 42 -16.20 3.13 -24.57
C ILE A 42 -15.42 2.22 -23.63
N ASP A 43 -15.95 1.89 -22.46
CA ASP A 43 -15.34 0.98 -21.50
C ASP A 43 -15.05 -0.37 -22.14
N GLY A 44 -16.06 -0.99 -22.77
CA GLY A 44 -15.90 -2.27 -23.45
C GLY A 44 -14.96 -2.22 -24.68
N TYR A 45 -14.70 -1.05 -25.25
CA TYR A 45 -13.64 -0.89 -26.25
C TYR A 45 -12.26 -0.82 -25.59
N LEU A 46 -12.11 0.01 -24.55
CA LEU A 46 -10.85 0.23 -23.86
C LEU A 46 -10.31 -1.05 -23.20
N GLU A 47 -11.19 -1.91 -22.66
CA GLU A 47 -10.80 -3.21 -22.11
C GLU A 47 -10.12 -4.14 -23.14
N ARG A 48 -10.43 -3.97 -24.43
CA ARG A 48 -9.90 -4.79 -25.53
C ARG A 48 -8.85 -4.06 -26.36
N ALA A 49 -8.74 -2.74 -26.21
CA ALA A 49 -7.76 -1.95 -26.92
C ALA A 49 -6.37 -2.26 -26.33
N PRO A 50 -5.34 -2.48 -27.16
CA PRO A 50 -3.98 -2.55 -26.65
C PRO A 50 -3.66 -1.21 -26.00
N GLY A 51 -3.28 -1.24 -24.71
CA GLY A 51 -2.86 -0.04 -24.00
C GLY A 51 -1.62 0.60 -24.66
N PRO A 52 -1.35 1.89 -24.38
CA PRO A 52 -0.11 2.52 -24.80
C PRO A 52 1.09 1.66 -24.41
N ALA A 53 2.06 1.54 -25.31
CA ALA A 53 3.31 0.86 -24.98
C ALA A 53 3.95 1.57 -23.77
N TRP A 54 4.40 0.79 -22.79
CA TRP A 54 5.07 1.34 -21.62
C TRP A 54 6.29 2.15 -22.03
N ASP A 55 6.33 3.42 -21.65
CA ASP A 55 7.45 4.33 -21.87
C ASP A 55 8.11 4.69 -20.53
N PRO A 56 9.32 4.15 -20.26
CA PRO A 56 10.04 4.41 -19.01
C PRO A 56 10.60 5.84 -18.91
N ASP A 57 10.79 6.55 -20.02
CA ASP A 57 11.22 7.96 -20.01
C ASP A 57 10.03 8.87 -19.65
N ALA A 58 8.88 8.66 -20.29
CA ALA A 58 7.65 9.38 -19.96
C ALA A 58 7.23 9.17 -18.50
N PHE A 59 7.34 7.94 -17.99
CA PHE A 59 7.07 7.64 -16.59
C PHE A 59 7.99 8.41 -15.64
N ARG A 60 9.31 8.44 -15.91
CA ARG A 60 10.26 9.20 -15.08
C ARG A 60 9.98 10.70 -15.07
N MET A 61 9.55 11.25 -16.19
CA MET A 61 9.22 12.68 -16.33
C MET A 61 7.87 13.06 -15.68
N SER A 62 6.98 12.10 -15.44
CA SER A 62 5.64 12.36 -14.86
C SER A 62 5.64 12.80 -13.39
N GLY A 63 6.77 12.66 -12.67
CA GLY A 63 6.83 12.90 -11.23
C GLY A 63 6.13 11.83 -10.38
N LEU A 64 5.56 10.78 -10.99
CA LEU A 64 4.89 9.67 -10.29
C LEU A 64 5.86 8.63 -9.72
N GLY A 65 7.14 8.67 -10.10
CA GLY A 65 8.17 7.72 -9.64
C GLY A 65 8.20 7.54 -8.11
N PRO A 66 8.32 8.62 -7.31
CA PRO A 66 8.32 8.51 -5.85
C PRO A 66 7.03 7.95 -5.25
N LEU A 67 5.88 8.17 -5.90
CA LEU A 67 4.60 7.61 -5.45
C LEU A 67 4.51 6.12 -5.78
N ALA A 68 4.93 5.72 -6.97
CA ALA A 68 4.97 4.33 -7.39
C ALA A 68 5.93 3.50 -6.52
N GLU A 69 7.10 4.05 -6.19
CA GLU A 69 8.06 3.41 -5.28
C GLU A 69 7.47 3.24 -3.88
N ARG A 70 6.76 4.26 -3.36
CA ARG A 70 6.04 4.14 -2.07
C ARG A 70 4.93 3.10 -2.10
N ILE A 71 4.21 2.96 -3.22
CA ILE A 71 3.18 1.96 -3.39
C ILE A 71 3.80 0.56 -3.52
N ASP A 72 4.90 0.41 -4.24
CA ASP A 72 5.62 -0.86 -4.37
C ASP A 72 6.18 -1.33 -3.01
N LEU A 73 6.77 -0.43 -2.23
CA LEU A 73 7.16 -0.72 -0.84
C LEU A 73 5.95 -1.05 0.06
N ALA A 74 4.80 -0.41 -0.14
CA ALA A 74 3.56 -0.73 0.58
C ALA A 74 2.99 -2.10 0.19
N LEU A 75 3.10 -2.49 -1.08
CA LEU A 75 2.65 -3.79 -1.61
C LEU A 75 3.58 -4.93 -1.21
N GLN A 76 4.88 -4.67 -1.10
CA GLN A 76 5.88 -5.63 -0.67
C GLN A 76 6.03 -5.69 0.87
N GLY A 77 5.60 -4.63 1.56
CA GLY A 77 5.72 -4.47 3.00
C GLY A 77 4.58 -5.13 3.78
N ARG A 78 4.88 -5.56 5.01
CA ARG A 78 3.88 -6.07 5.98
C ARG A 78 3.13 -4.95 6.71
N ALA A 79 3.29 -3.70 6.27
CA ALA A 79 2.73 -2.49 6.87
C ALA A 79 1.53 -1.94 6.10
N GLY A 80 1.11 -2.63 5.04
CA GLY A 80 0.05 -2.22 4.13
C GLY A 80 0.26 -0.80 3.59
N THR A 81 -0.82 -0.01 3.60
CA THR A 81 -0.85 1.36 3.04
C THR A 81 -0.42 2.47 4.00
N TRP A 82 0.07 2.15 5.21
CA TRP A 82 0.58 3.17 6.13
C TRP A 82 1.61 4.15 5.53
N PRO A 83 2.56 3.71 4.68
CA PRO A 83 3.53 4.62 4.07
C PRO A 83 2.88 5.70 3.20
N ALA A 84 1.70 5.42 2.64
CA ALA A 84 0.91 6.36 1.84
C ALA A 84 0.03 7.26 2.73
N VAL A 85 -0.65 6.65 3.70
CA VAL A 85 -1.72 7.28 4.49
C VAL A 85 -1.18 8.18 5.61
N LEU A 86 -0.18 7.73 6.37
CA LEU A 86 0.30 8.44 7.56
C LEU A 86 0.86 9.84 7.24
N PRO A 87 1.72 10.03 6.23
CA PRO A 87 2.20 11.37 5.88
C PRO A 87 1.06 12.30 5.46
N SER A 88 0.12 11.80 4.65
CA SER A 88 -1.03 12.59 4.18
C SER A 88 -1.95 13.02 5.33
N LEU A 89 -2.13 12.17 6.33
CA LEU A 89 -2.93 12.51 7.53
C LEU A 89 -2.21 13.54 8.40
N SER A 90 -0.90 13.40 8.61
CA SER A 90 -0.11 14.39 9.35
C SER A 90 -0.15 15.76 8.67
N ASP A 91 -0.03 15.81 7.34
CA ASP A 91 -0.13 17.04 6.55
C ASP A 91 -1.52 17.68 6.66
N LYS A 92 -2.58 16.88 6.57
CA LYS A 92 -3.97 17.36 6.74
C LYS A 92 -4.24 17.90 8.15
N ALA A 93 -3.67 17.24 9.17
CA ALA A 93 -3.72 17.71 10.55
C ALA A 93 -2.79 18.91 10.80
N ARG A 94 -1.96 19.29 9.82
CA ARG A 94 -0.93 20.34 9.92
C ARG A 94 0.04 20.12 11.08
N LEU A 95 0.32 18.86 11.41
CA LEU A 95 1.19 18.48 12.50
C LEU A 95 2.58 18.17 11.96
N LYS A 96 3.60 18.71 12.63
CA LYS A 96 4.98 18.26 12.38
C LYS A 96 5.16 16.87 12.98
N ARG A 97 6.04 16.07 12.40
CA ARG A 97 6.37 14.74 12.93
C ARG A 97 6.79 14.76 14.40
N SER A 98 7.63 15.71 14.82
CA SER A 98 8.04 15.85 16.22
C SER A 98 6.85 16.07 17.16
N GLU A 99 5.81 16.75 16.68
CA GLU A 99 4.59 17.01 17.44
C GLU A 99 3.70 15.76 17.53
N VAL A 100 3.58 15.00 16.43
CA VAL A 100 2.90 13.69 16.44
C VAL A 100 3.58 12.76 17.44
N VAL A 101 4.91 12.66 17.41
CA VAL A 101 5.69 11.81 18.31
C VAL A 101 5.54 12.24 19.76
N ALA A 102 5.64 13.54 20.07
CA ALA A 102 5.47 14.04 21.42
C ALA A 102 4.06 13.75 21.98
N ARG A 103 3.01 13.99 21.18
CA ARG A 103 1.63 13.69 21.56
C ARG A 103 1.39 12.19 21.71
N LEU A 104 1.98 11.36 20.85
CA LEU A 104 1.86 9.91 20.88
C LEU A 104 2.54 9.34 22.13
N ALA A 105 3.77 9.78 22.44
CA ALA A 105 4.49 9.37 23.64
C ALA A 105 3.71 9.73 24.92
N ALA A 106 3.13 10.94 24.96
CA ALA A 106 2.27 11.36 26.08
C ALA A 106 1.01 10.50 26.21
N ALA A 107 0.31 10.22 25.10
CA ALA A 107 -0.90 9.39 25.08
C ALA A 107 -0.63 7.92 25.48
N LEU A 108 0.55 7.40 25.15
CA LEU A 108 1.00 6.07 25.54
C LEU A 108 1.51 5.99 26.98
N GLY A 109 1.64 7.13 27.67
CA GLY A 109 2.14 7.20 29.05
C GLY A 109 3.66 7.09 29.17
N VAL A 110 4.39 7.33 28.07
CA VAL A 110 5.85 7.18 27.98
C VAL A 110 6.53 8.47 27.46
N PRO A 111 6.26 9.65 28.06
CA PRO A 111 6.77 10.92 27.55
C PRO A 111 8.30 11.00 27.51
N ASP A 112 9.00 10.23 28.35
CA ASP A 112 10.46 10.19 28.42
C ASP A 112 11.10 9.32 27.32
N LYS A 113 10.29 8.57 26.55
CA LYS A 113 10.74 7.66 25.48
C LYS A 113 10.39 8.16 24.07
N GLN A 114 10.30 9.47 23.89
CA GLN A 114 9.93 10.11 22.61
C GLN A 114 10.82 9.68 21.44
N ASP A 115 12.13 9.54 21.64
CA ASP A 115 13.05 9.14 20.55
C ASP A 115 12.76 7.73 20.04
N LYS A 116 12.38 6.83 20.95
CA LYS A 116 12.04 5.43 20.63
C LYS A 116 10.69 5.36 19.92
N VAL A 117 9.68 6.08 20.43
CA VAL A 117 8.37 6.24 19.76
C VAL A 117 8.55 6.86 18.37
N GLY A 118 9.43 7.85 18.23
CA GLY A 118 9.74 8.50 16.96
C GLY A 118 10.45 7.61 15.96
N SER A 119 11.25 6.65 16.44
CA SER A 119 11.87 5.61 15.63
C SER A 119 10.82 4.62 15.12
N TYR A 120 9.91 4.15 15.97
CA TYR A 120 8.82 3.28 15.52
C TYR A 120 7.85 3.97 14.58
N TYR A 121 7.51 5.23 14.85
CA TYR A 121 6.69 6.02 13.93
C TYR A 121 7.38 6.19 12.56
N HIS A 122 8.70 6.35 12.53
CA HIS A 122 9.48 6.32 11.28
C HIS A 122 9.32 5.01 10.53
N GLU A 123 9.46 3.90 11.24
CA GLU A 123 9.36 2.56 10.68
C GLU A 123 7.96 2.34 10.09
N MET A 124 6.91 2.85 10.75
CA MET A 124 5.54 2.84 10.20
C MET A 124 5.41 3.70 8.93
N GLU A 125 5.93 4.92 8.93
CA GLU A 125 5.91 5.82 7.76
C GLU A 125 6.68 5.25 6.57
N ARG A 126 7.71 4.43 6.82
CA ARG A 126 8.51 3.76 5.79
C ARG A 126 8.03 2.36 5.44
N GLY A 127 7.04 1.83 6.16
CA GLY A 127 6.50 0.49 5.94
C GLY A 127 7.43 -0.64 6.41
N LEU A 128 8.39 -0.31 7.27
CA LEU A 128 9.34 -1.25 7.87
C LEU A 128 8.78 -1.96 9.10
N LEU A 129 7.74 -1.40 9.73
CA LEU A 129 7.07 -1.99 10.89
C LEU A 129 5.88 -2.87 10.44
N PRO A 130 5.87 -4.18 10.74
CA PRO A 130 4.72 -5.05 10.44
C PRO A 130 3.46 -4.57 11.17
N ALA A 131 2.34 -4.50 10.46
CA ALA A 131 1.09 -4.01 11.05
C ALA A 131 0.50 -4.94 12.11
N GLU A 132 0.78 -6.24 11.99
CA GLU A 132 0.35 -7.30 12.92
C GLU A 132 0.88 -7.08 14.35
N GLY A 133 2.09 -6.53 14.49
CA GLY A 133 2.72 -6.35 15.81
C GLY A 133 2.31 -5.07 16.55
N VAL A 134 1.57 -4.17 15.90
CA VAL A 134 1.19 -2.87 16.49
C VAL A 134 -0.10 -3.03 17.30
N GLN A 135 -0.03 -2.76 18.61
CA GLN A 135 -1.19 -2.88 19.48
C GLN A 135 -2.27 -1.83 19.17
N ASP A 136 -3.53 -2.19 19.41
CA ASP A 136 -4.69 -1.32 19.19
C ASP A 136 -4.58 0.02 19.94
N ARG A 137 -4.00 0.02 21.14
CA ARG A 137 -3.76 1.23 21.94
C ARG A 137 -2.92 2.28 21.19
N VAL A 138 -1.94 1.85 20.38
CA VAL A 138 -1.13 2.74 19.55
C VAL A 138 -1.98 3.33 18.41
N LEU A 139 -2.79 2.49 17.76
CA LEU A 139 -3.66 2.91 16.66
C LEU A 139 -4.76 3.87 17.13
N GLU A 140 -5.30 3.67 18.33
CA GLU A 140 -6.26 4.57 18.98
C GLU A 140 -5.64 5.92 19.29
N ALA A 141 -4.46 5.93 19.92
CA ALA A 141 -3.74 7.16 20.24
C ALA A 141 -3.39 7.94 18.96
N LEU A 142 -2.87 7.25 17.94
CA LEU A 142 -2.51 7.86 16.66
C LEU A 142 -3.75 8.37 15.91
N GLY A 143 -4.84 7.61 15.93
CA GLY A 143 -6.13 8.02 15.36
C GLY A 143 -6.63 9.32 16.00
N SER A 144 -6.63 9.38 17.34
CA SER A 144 -7.03 10.58 18.08
C SER A 144 -6.19 11.81 17.71
N ILE A 145 -4.87 11.65 17.56
CA ILE A 145 -3.95 12.74 17.19
C ILE A 145 -4.18 13.22 15.76
N LEU A 146 -4.44 12.29 14.83
CA LEU A 146 -4.61 12.57 13.40
C LEU A 146 -6.07 12.86 13.00
N GLY A 147 -7.00 12.86 13.96
CA GLY A 147 -8.43 13.07 13.71
C GLY A 147 -9.10 11.94 12.93
N GLN A 148 -8.64 10.70 13.12
CA GLN A 148 -9.16 9.49 12.49
C GLN A 148 -9.57 8.44 13.53
N ARG A 149 -10.38 7.47 13.10
CA ARG A 149 -10.71 6.31 13.93
C ARG A 149 -9.60 5.26 13.85
N ALA A 150 -9.37 4.52 14.93
CA ALA A 150 -8.37 3.44 14.97
C ALA A 150 -8.60 2.39 13.88
N GLU A 151 -9.87 2.10 13.56
CA GLU A 151 -10.26 1.15 12.51
C GLU A 151 -9.72 1.55 11.14
N VAL A 152 -9.71 2.84 10.83
CA VAL A 152 -9.21 3.35 9.54
C VAL A 152 -7.71 3.08 9.43
N LEU A 153 -6.96 3.29 10.52
CA LEU A 153 -5.54 3.01 10.56
C LEU A 153 -5.27 1.50 10.53
N ARG A 154 -6.06 0.68 11.24
CA ARG A 154 -5.96 -0.78 11.22
C ARG A 154 -6.18 -1.34 9.82
N THR A 155 -7.26 -0.92 9.15
CA THR A 155 -7.54 -1.30 7.76
C THR A 155 -6.42 -0.83 6.83
N ALA A 156 -5.87 0.36 7.04
CA ALA A 156 -4.74 0.83 6.24
C ALA A 156 -3.50 -0.07 6.42
N GLY A 157 -3.22 -0.55 7.63
CA GLY A 157 -2.09 -1.46 7.90
C GLY A 157 -2.28 -2.88 7.36
N GLN A 158 -3.53 -3.32 7.25
CA GLN A 158 -3.89 -4.64 6.71
C GLN A 158 -4.14 -4.64 5.20
N ALA A 159 -4.32 -3.47 4.59
CA ALA A 159 -4.50 -3.35 3.15
C ALA A 159 -3.27 -3.94 2.45
N PHE A 160 -3.47 -5.00 1.66
CA PHE A 160 -2.44 -5.80 0.98
C PHE A 160 -1.67 -6.82 1.83
N ALA A 161 -2.09 -7.09 3.07
CA ALA A 161 -1.56 -8.23 3.81
C ALA A 161 -1.84 -9.54 3.04
N PRO A 162 -0.82 -10.40 2.79
CA PRO A 162 -1.01 -11.67 2.12
C PRO A 162 -1.94 -12.55 2.95
N GLY A 163 -3.21 -12.61 2.57
CA GLY A 163 -4.26 -13.37 3.26
C GLY A 163 -5.64 -12.72 3.20
N ALA A 164 -5.74 -11.38 3.18
CA ALA A 164 -7.03 -10.69 3.26
C ALA A 164 -7.91 -10.82 1.99
N GLY A 165 -7.33 -11.22 0.86
CA GLY A 165 -8.06 -11.45 -0.40
C GLY A 165 -7.82 -12.82 -1.05
N ALA A 166 -6.99 -13.68 -0.45
CA ALA A 166 -6.60 -14.96 -1.04
C ALA A 166 -7.61 -16.09 -0.77
N ASP A 167 -8.42 -15.99 0.30
CA ASP A 167 -9.41 -17.02 0.64
C ASP A 167 -10.74 -16.87 -0.14
N ALA A 168 -11.00 -15.72 -0.75
CA ALA A 168 -12.28 -15.45 -1.42
C ALA A 168 -12.29 -15.81 -2.92
N ILE A 169 -11.13 -15.99 -3.54
CA ILE A 169 -11.01 -16.43 -4.93
C ILE A 169 -9.92 -17.49 -4.91
N GLY A 170 -10.30 -18.75 -5.10
CA GLY A 170 -9.38 -19.88 -5.23
C GLY A 170 -8.40 -19.67 -6.38
N GLY A 171 -7.36 -18.88 -6.13
CA GLY A 171 -6.28 -18.59 -7.05
C GLY A 171 -5.37 -19.81 -7.17
N PRO A 172 -4.74 -20.03 -8.33
CA PRO A 172 -3.86 -21.18 -8.53
C PRO A 172 -2.66 -21.08 -7.58
N ALA A 173 -2.54 -22.08 -6.70
CA ALA A 173 -1.36 -22.27 -5.87
C ALA A 173 -0.17 -22.65 -6.76
N PHE A 174 0.70 -21.68 -7.05
CA PHE A 174 2.00 -21.98 -7.64
C PHE A 174 2.95 -22.46 -6.55
N ALA A 175 2.91 -23.77 -6.26
CA ALA A 175 3.95 -24.43 -5.47
C ALA A 175 5.24 -24.49 -6.30
N ARG A 176 6.29 -23.77 -5.87
CA ARG A 176 7.64 -24.08 -6.33
C ARG A 176 8.13 -25.30 -5.54
N GLU A 177 8.03 -26.49 -6.13
CA GLU A 177 8.79 -27.64 -5.65
C GLU A 177 10.28 -27.35 -5.87
N ALA A 178 10.97 -26.89 -4.83
CA ALA A 178 12.41 -27.06 -4.76
C ALA A 178 12.66 -28.54 -4.49
N ARG A 179 12.97 -29.32 -5.53
CA ARG A 179 13.63 -30.61 -5.35
C ARG A 179 15.07 -30.31 -4.89
N PRO A 180 15.48 -30.69 -3.67
CA PRO A 180 16.89 -30.62 -3.31
C PRO A 180 17.65 -31.62 -4.17
N ASP A 181 18.66 -31.11 -4.87
CA ASP A 181 19.64 -31.89 -5.61
C ASP A 181 20.49 -32.70 -4.60
N PRO A 182 20.51 -34.05 -4.67
CA PRO A 182 21.24 -34.89 -3.74
C PRO A 182 22.77 -34.76 -3.83
N GLU A 183 23.30 -34.02 -4.82
CA GLU A 183 24.75 -33.89 -5.03
C GLU A 183 25.39 -32.68 -4.30
N HIS A 184 24.60 -31.88 -3.58
CA HIS A 184 25.08 -30.77 -2.73
C HIS A 184 24.87 -31.03 -1.23
N ALA A 185 25.10 -32.27 -0.78
CA ALA A 185 25.31 -32.59 0.62
C ALA A 185 26.70 -32.09 1.06
N VAL A 186 26.84 -30.79 1.26
CA VAL A 186 28.06 -30.20 1.82
C VAL A 186 27.94 -30.15 3.34
N GLU A 187 28.88 -30.86 3.99
CA GLU A 187 29.06 -31.03 5.42
C GLU A 187 28.96 -29.70 6.20
N ALA A 188 27.92 -29.59 7.02
CA ALA A 188 27.87 -28.60 8.09
C ALA A 188 28.47 -29.22 9.36
N ILE A 189 29.73 -28.87 9.56
CA ILE A 189 30.62 -29.12 10.69
C ILE A 189 29.84 -28.97 12.02
N SER A 190 29.78 -30.04 12.81
CA SER A 190 29.29 -30.00 14.19
C SER A 190 30.12 -29.03 15.02
N SER A 191 29.55 -27.89 15.36
CA SER A 191 29.99 -27.08 16.48
C SER A 191 29.13 -27.42 17.70
N PRO A 192 29.72 -27.63 18.89
CA PRO A 192 28.97 -28.01 20.09
C PRO A 192 27.99 -26.90 20.49
N PRO A 193 26.83 -27.23 21.09
CA PRO A 193 25.88 -26.23 21.52
C PRO A 193 26.52 -25.35 22.60
N ALA A 194 26.79 -24.10 22.23
CA ALA A 194 26.96 -23.03 23.21
C ALA A 194 25.64 -22.94 23.98
N SER A 195 25.71 -23.07 25.31
CA SER A 195 24.59 -22.82 26.21
C SER A 195 23.87 -21.53 25.79
N PRO A 196 22.54 -21.53 25.59
CA PRO A 196 21.82 -20.29 25.40
C PRO A 196 21.83 -19.54 26.73
N GLY A 197 22.81 -18.64 26.88
CA GLY A 197 22.71 -17.54 27.81
C GLY A 197 21.55 -16.67 27.36
N THR A 198 20.48 -16.68 28.16
CA THR A 198 19.56 -15.57 28.42
C THR A 198 19.79 -14.31 27.56
N ALA A 199 19.09 -14.23 26.43
CA ALA A 199 18.88 -12.99 25.66
C ALA A 199 17.37 -12.67 25.55
N GLU A 200 16.61 -13.04 26.59
CA GLU A 200 15.15 -12.78 26.71
C GLU A 200 14.83 -11.56 27.60
N ASP A 201 15.83 -10.81 28.06
CA ASP A 201 15.69 -9.52 28.76
C ASP A 201 16.09 -8.39 27.81
N GLU A 202 15.36 -7.30 27.56
CA GLU A 202 14.10 -6.78 28.09
C GLU A 202 13.36 -6.17 26.90
N TRP A 203 12.25 -6.78 26.46
CA TRP A 203 11.33 -6.01 25.62
C TRP A 203 10.71 -4.91 26.49
N ASP A 204 11.07 -3.66 26.18
CA ASP A 204 10.54 -2.52 26.90
C ASP A 204 9.03 -2.39 26.66
N GLU A 205 8.35 -1.60 27.48
CA GLU A 205 6.93 -1.26 27.28
C GLU A 205 6.63 -0.70 25.88
N VAL A 206 7.56 0.07 25.30
CA VAL A 206 7.41 0.62 23.94
C VAL A 206 7.55 -0.48 22.88
N ASP A 207 8.47 -1.43 23.07
CA ASP A 207 8.62 -2.55 22.13
C ASP A 207 7.37 -3.42 22.11
N ARG A 208 6.79 -3.66 23.29
CA ARG A 208 5.52 -4.38 23.42
C ARG A 208 4.38 -3.67 22.70
N LEU A 209 4.30 -2.34 22.80
CA LEU A 209 3.26 -1.55 22.14
C LEU A 209 3.33 -1.60 20.60
N PHE A 210 4.53 -1.63 20.03
CA PHE A 210 4.73 -1.55 18.57
C PHE A 210 5.05 -2.89 17.89
N ARG A 211 5.42 -3.94 18.65
CA ARG A 211 5.80 -5.26 18.12
C ARG A 211 5.16 -6.46 18.84
N GLY A 212 4.38 -6.24 19.90
CA GLY A 212 3.82 -7.30 20.75
C GLY A 212 2.34 -7.63 20.52
N GLY A 213 1.75 -7.14 19.42
CA GLY A 213 0.39 -7.47 18.97
C GLY A 213 0.24 -8.91 18.48
#